data_AF-A0A968BW07-F1
#
_entry.id   AF-A0A968BW07-F1
#
_cell.length_a   1.000
_cell.length_b   1.000
_cell.length_c   1.000
_cell.angle_alpha   90.00
_cell.angle_beta   90.00
_cell.angle_gamma   90.00
#
_symmetry.space_group_name_H-M   'P 1'
#
loop_
_entity.id
_entity.type
_entity.pdbx_description
1 polymer ?
#
loop_
_entity_poly.entity_id
_entity_poly.type
_entity_poly.pdbx_seq_one_letter_code
_entity_poly.pdbx_strand_id
1 'polypeptide(L)'
;MPEERRARIENALQTLEAYRHNSTLVRFVHTGALDDAWLKQTAGFEAVTAKDPCEEATRLFDEEAGRLAKVFGAARIAELEIEGIYDPAIHDPFFANFDWETFNRDELLLLPAVIALESADHVSGDGMSSFSRLLSSGRPVQIFVRVQAHNNPGA
;
A
#
# COMPACT_ATOMS: atom_id res chain seq x y z
N MET A 1 -26.43 22.20 15.19
CA MET A 1 -25.82 21.05 14.49
C MET A 1 -26.18 19.79 15.26
N PRO A 2 -26.69 18.73 14.60
CA PRO A 2 -26.94 17.44 15.23
C PRO A 2 -25.69 16.87 15.91
N GLU A 3 -25.86 16.12 17.00
CA GLU A 3 -24.72 15.55 17.75
C GLU A 3 -23.89 14.58 16.91
N GLU A 4 -24.55 13.71 16.14
CA GLU A 4 -23.89 12.77 15.23
C GLU A 4 -23.06 13.49 14.17
N ARG A 5 -23.60 14.59 13.60
CA ARG A 5 -22.87 15.41 12.63
C ARG A 5 -21.62 16.04 13.25
N ARG A 6 -21.73 16.53 14.50
CA ARG A 6 -20.58 17.04 15.25
C ARG A 6 -19.51 15.98 15.40
N ALA A 7 -19.89 14.79 15.87
CA ALA A 7 -18.97 13.70 16.12
C ALA A 7 -18.23 13.26 14.86
N ARG A 8 -18.92 13.18 13.70
CA ARG A 8 -18.29 12.87 12.41
C ARG A 8 -17.25 13.92 12.01
N ILE A 9 -17.59 15.20 12.11
CA ILE A 9 -16.67 16.29 11.77
C ILE A 9 -15.44 16.29 12.70
N GLU A 10 -15.65 16.12 14.01
CA GLU A 10 -14.55 16.07 14.99
C GLU A 10 -13.63 14.87 14.75
N ASN A 11 -14.17 13.69 14.44
CA ASN A 11 -13.39 12.51 14.12
C ASN A 11 -12.58 12.67 12.81
N ALA A 12 -13.23 13.21 11.76
CA ALA A 12 -12.55 13.50 10.50
C ALA A 12 -11.40 14.50 10.72
N LEU A 13 -11.65 15.59 11.45
CA LEU A 13 -10.63 16.59 11.77
C LEU A 13 -9.46 15.97 12.56
N GLN A 14 -9.76 15.20 13.61
CA GLN A 14 -8.74 14.52 14.41
C GLN A 14 -7.86 13.60 13.56
N THR A 15 -8.46 12.84 12.65
CA THR A 15 -7.73 11.94 11.74
C THR A 15 -6.81 12.72 10.80
N LEU A 16 -7.29 13.83 10.23
CA LEU A 16 -6.52 14.66 9.31
C LEU A 16 -5.39 15.41 10.03
N GLU A 17 -5.60 15.89 11.26
CA GLU A 17 -4.56 16.55 12.07
C GLU A 17 -3.48 15.55 12.57
N ALA A 18 -3.87 14.30 12.81
CA ALA A 18 -2.96 13.23 13.17
C ALA A 18 -2.13 12.74 11.98
N TYR A 19 -2.54 13.03 10.74
CA TYR A 19 -1.81 12.59 9.56
C TYR A 19 -0.38 13.14 9.57
N ARG A 20 0.55 12.23 9.28
CA ARG A 20 1.95 12.55 9.03
C ARG A 20 2.29 12.05 7.65
N HIS A 21 2.81 12.97 6.84
CA HIS A 21 3.24 12.67 5.48
C HIS A 21 4.42 11.69 5.52
N ASN A 22 4.32 10.61 4.76
CA ASN A 22 5.41 9.68 4.56
C ASN A 22 6.23 10.13 3.34
N SER A 23 7.52 10.39 3.52
CA SER A 23 8.40 10.81 2.41
C SER A 23 8.85 9.65 1.52
N THR A 24 8.57 8.41 1.88
CA THR A 24 8.87 7.24 1.05
C THR A 24 8.00 7.28 -0.20
N LEU A 25 8.64 7.25 -1.37
CA LEU A 25 8.03 7.16 -2.68
C LEU A 25 8.08 5.73 -3.22
N VAL A 26 9.17 5.00 -2.95
CA VAL A 26 9.37 3.64 -3.43
C VAL A 26 9.99 2.76 -2.35
N ARG A 27 9.37 1.61 -2.08
CA ARG A 27 9.91 0.54 -1.23
C ARG A 27 10.38 -0.62 -2.10
N PHE A 28 11.64 -0.99 -1.96
CA PHE A 28 12.21 -2.18 -2.56
C PHE A 28 12.29 -3.27 -1.50
N VAL A 29 11.69 -4.42 -1.79
CA VAL A 29 11.76 -5.60 -0.92
C VAL A 29 12.63 -6.64 -1.60
N HIS A 30 13.65 -7.16 -0.93
CA HIS A 30 14.61 -8.09 -1.51
C HIS A 30 15.17 -9.10 -0.51
N THR A 31 15.73 -10.20 -1.00
CA THR A 31 16.37 -11.25 -0.17
C THR A 31 17.77 -10.89 0.34
N GLY A 32 18.32 -9.74 -0.06
CA GLY A 32 19.67 -9.29 0.32
C GLY A 32 20.74 -9.52 -0.76
N ALA A 33 20.35 -10.06 -1.91
CA ALA A 33 21.23 -10.28 -3.06
C ALA A 33 21.43 -9.04 -3.96
N LEU A 34 20.95 -7.88 -3.52
CA LEU A 34 21.09 -6.58 -4.17
C LEU A 34 22.05 -5.73 -3.34
N ASP A 35 23.00 -5.05 -4.00
CA ASP A 35 23.69 -3.94 -3.36
C ASP A 35 22.69 -2.78 -3.21
N ASP A 36 22.25 -2.54 -1.97
CA ASP A 36 21.25 -1.54 -1.62
C ASP A 36 21.87 -0.18 -1.23
N ALA A 37 23.19 -0.02 -1.33
CA ALA A 37 23.87 1.21 -0.94
C ALA A 37 23.37 2.43 -1.73
N TRP A 38 23.12 2.26 -3.03
CA TRP A 38 22.59 3.32 -3.89
C TRP A 38 21.10 3.60 -3.63
N LEU A 39 20.33 2.58 -3.23
CA LEU A 39 18.92 2.75 -2.84
C LEU A 39 18.82 3.63 -1.60
N LYS A 40 19.63 3.33 -0.58
CA LYS A 40 19.66 4.08 0.70
C LYS A 40 20.12 5.52 0.55
N GLN A 41 20.85 5.85 -0.51
CA GLN A 41 21.32 7.21 -0.80
C GLN A 41 20.31 8.04 -1.59
N THR A 42 19.28 7.41 -2.16
CA THR A 42 18.28 8.09 -2.97
C THR A 42 17.12 8.57 -2.10
N ALA A 43 16.85 9.87 -2.11
CA ALA A 43 15.75 10.44 -1.32
C ALA A 43 14.40 9.85 -1.74
N GLY A 44 13.60 9.43 -0.75
CA GLY A 44 12.30 8.79 -0.97
C GLY A 44 12.37 7.30 -1.32
N PHE A 45 13.55 6.70 -1.40
CA PHE A 45 13.68 5.25 -1.56
C PHE A 45 13.94 4.58 -0.21
N GLU A 46 13.34 3.41 -0.04
CA GLU A 46 13.52 2.56 1.13
C GLU A 46 13.81 1.13 0.67
N ALA A 47 14.77 0.47 1.32
CA ALA A 47 15.13 -0.91 1.03
C ALA A 47 14.83 -1.79 2.25
N VAL A 48 14.06 -2.85 2.03
CA VAL A 48 13.62 -3.81 3.04
C VAL A 48 14.19 -5.17 2.70
N THR A 49 14.96 -5.75 3.63
CA THR A 49 15.45 -7.12 3.47
C THR A 49 14.47 -8.09 4.11
N ALA A 50 13.94 -9.03 3.32
CA ALA A 50 12.99 -10.03 3.77
C ALA A 50 13.30 -11.40 3.16
N LYS A 51 12.97 -12.47 3.89
CA LYS A 51 13.14 -13.83 3.40
C LYS A 51 12.24 -14.11 2.19
N ASP A 52 11.02 -13.60 2.23
CA ASP A 52 10.04 -13.69 1.14
C ASP A 52 9.65 -12.27 0.69
N PRO A 53 10.25 -11.77 -0.40
CA PRO A 53 9.93 -10.45 -0.94
C PRO A 53 8.47 -10.26 -1.33
N CYS A 54 7.81 -11.27 -1.90
CA CYS A 54 6.41 -11.17 -2.33
C CYS A 54 5.45 -11.07 -1.14
N GLU A 55 5.67 -11.89 -0.10
CA GLU A 55 4.88 -11.84 1.13
C GLU A 55 5.06 -10.50 1.86
N GLU A 56 6.30 -10.05 2.02
CA GLU A 56 6.58 -8.80 2.70
C GLU A 56 6.10 -7.57 1.90
N ALA A 57 6.20 -7.59 0.57
CA ALA A 57 5.64 -6.54 -0.27
C ALA A 57 4.11 -6.45 -0.14
N THR A 58 3.43 -7.60 -0.05
CA THR A 58 1.99 -7.65 0.22
C THR A 58 1.67 -6.96 1.53
N ARG A 59 2.40 -7.31 2.60
CA ARG A 59 2.21 -6.75 3.95
C ARG A 59 2.43 -5.23 3.98
N LEU A 60 3.52 -4.76 3.38
CA LEU A 60 3.87 -3.34 3.33
C LEU A 60 2.85 -2.51 2.55
N PHE A 61 2.34 -3.06 1.44
CA PHE A 61 1.27 -2.42 0.69
C PHE A 61 -0.01 -2.31 1.53
N ASP A 62 -0.46 -3.42 2.12
CA ASP A 62 -1.70 -3.47 2.90
C ASP A 62 -1.67 -2.53 4.12
N GLU A 63 -0.53 -2.48 4.81
CA GLU A 63 -0.33 -1.61 5.96
C GLU A 63 -0.46 -0.13 5.56
N GLU A 64 0.23 0.28 4.49
CA GLU A 64 0.23 1.67 4.04
C GLU A 64 -1.12 2.06 3.44
N ALA A 65 -1.72 1.18 2.65
CA ALA A 65 -3.00 1.42 2.03
C ALA A 65 -4.13 1.50 3.07
N GLY A 66 -4.10 0.62 4.09
CA GLY A 66 -5.02 0.71 5.23
C GLY A 66 -4.84 1.97 6.08
N ARG A 67 -3.60 2.45 6.22
CA ARG A 67 -3.32 3.74 6.89
C ARG A 67 -3.89 4.91 6.09
N LEU A 68 -3.67 4.94 4.77
CA LEU A 68 -4.16 6.01 3.91
C LEU A 68 -5.66 5.94 3.66
N ALA A 69 -6.28 4.75 3.71
CA ALA A 69 -7.73 4.61 3.63
C ALA A 69 -8.45 5.41 4.72
N LYS A 70 -7.91 5.40 5.94
CA LYS A 70 -8.47 6.22 7.04
C LYS A 70 -8.40 7.71 6.74
N VAL A 71 -7.30 8.15 6.13
CA VAL A 71 -7.05 9.57 5.80
C VAL A 71 -7.95 10.03 4.65
N PHE A 72 -7.98 9.27 3.55
CA PHE A 72 -8.84 9.56 2.40
C PHE A 72 -10.32 9.46 2.76
N GLY A 73 -10.70 8.47 3.58
CA GLY A 73 -12.04 8.35 4.14
C GLY A 73 -12.42 9.58 4.94
N ALA A 74 -11.57 10.02 5.88
CA ALA A 74 -11.80 11.23 6.65
C ALA A 74 -11.91 12.49 5.77
N ALA A 75 -11.07 12.62 4.74
CA ALA A 75 -11.12 13.73 3.80
C ALA A 75 -12.44 13.77 3.01
N ARG A 76 -12.89 12.63 2.47
CA ARG A 76 -14.16 12.53 1.75
C ARG A 76 -15.37 12.75 2.66
N ILE A 77 -15.34 12.23 3.90
CA ILE A 77 -16.38 12.51 4.90
C ILE A 77 -16.45 14.02 5.18
N ALA A 78 -15.30 14.68 5.36
CA ALA A 78 -15.26 16.12 5.59
C ALA A 78 -15.82 16.90 4.41
N GLU A 79 -15.52 16.52 3.16
CA GLU A 79 -16.06 17.13 1.95
C GLU A 79 -17.60 17.00 1.89
N LEU A 80 -18.13 15.79 2.08
CA LEU A 80 -19.58 15.53 2.15
C LEU A 80 -20.28 16.33 3.26
N GLU A 81 -19.62 16.48 4.41
CA GLU A 81 -20.14 17.25 5.54
C GLU A 81 -20.10 18.76 5.30
N ILE A 82 -19.09 19.27 4.59
CA ILE A 82 -18.99 20.68 4.17
C ILE A 82 -20.12 21.00 3.18
N GLU A 83 -20.34 20.11 2.21
CA GLU A 83 -21.41 20.24 1.21
C GLU A 83 -22.81 20.00 1.81
N GLY A 84 -22.89 19.38 2.99
CA GLY A 84 -24.15 19.08 3.67
C GLY A 84 -24.96 17.95 3.03
N ILE A 85 -24.30 17.07 2.28
CA ILE A 85 -24.92 15.95 1.54
C ILE A 85 -24.62 14.58 2.15
N TYR A 86 -23.98 14.54 3.33
CA TYR A 86 -23.73 13.29 4.05
C TYR A 86 -25.04 12.61 4.48
N ASP A 87 -25.35 11.48 3.85
CA ASP A 87 -26.42 10.55 4.25
C ASP A 87 -25.84 9.34 5.04
N PRO A 88 -26.11 9.20 6.33
CA PRO A 88 -25.64 8.07 7.15
C PRO A 88 -26.07 6.69 6.61
N ALA A 89 -27.25 6.58 6.00
CA ALA A 89 -27.75 5.29 5.51
C ALA A 89 -26.96 4.76 4.31
N ILE A 90 -26.29 5.65 3.57
CA ILE A 90 -25.48 5.33 2.38
C ILE A 90 -24.00 5.35 2.71
N HIS A 91 -23.54 6.40 3.39
CA HIS A 91 -22.12 6.65 3.57
C HIS A 91 -21.52 5.88 4.75
N ASP A 92 -22.25 5.60 5.82
CA ASP A 92 -21.69 4.82 6.94
C ASP A 92 -21.29 3.40 6.50
N PRO A 93 -22.14 2.64 5.76
CA PRO A 93 -21.75 1.32 5.24
C PRO A 93 -20.60 1.38 4.21
N PHE A 94 -20.55 2.44 3.41
CA PHE A 94 -19.47 2.67 2.45
C PHE A 94 -18.12 2.88 3.17
N PHE A 95 -18.06 3.80 4.13
CA PHE A 95 -16.83 4.10 4.86
C PHE A 95 -16.42 3.01 5.85
N ALA A 96 -17.35 2.17 6.32
CA ALA A 96 -17.03 1.01 7.14
C ALA A 96 -16.16 -0.04 6.42
N ASN A 97 -16.27 -0.13 5.09
CA ASN A 97 -15.50 -1.06 4.25
C ASN A 97 -14.56 -0.31 3.28
N PHE A 98 -14.25 0.96 3.57
CA PHE A 98 -13.43 1.77 2.68
C PHE A 98 -11.97 1.32 2.73
N ASP A 99 -11.48 0.85 1.60
CA ASP A 99 -10.13 0.35 1.41
C ASP A 99 -9.55 0.76 0.05
N TRP A 100 -8.36 0.26 -0.24
CA TRP A 100 -7.61 0.60 -1.44
C TRP A 100 -8.32 0.23 -2.75
N GLU A 101 -9.22 -0.77 -2.74
CA GLU A 101 -9.98 -1.16 -3.94
C GLU A 101 -10.97 -0.08 -4.35
N THR A 102 -11.32 0.81 -3.42
CA THR A 102 -12.26 1.94 -3.64
C THR A 102 -11.55 3.27 -3.89
N PHE A 103 -10.22 3.29 -3.90
CA PHE A 103 -9.45 4.50 -4.17
C PHE A 103 -9.61 4.94 -5.62
N ASN A 104 -9.66 6.26 -5.81
CA ASN A 104 -9.55 6.82 -7.15
C ASN A 104 -8.09 6.80 -7.63
N ARG A 105 -7.89 7.14 -8.90
CA ARG A 105 -6.55 7.13 -9.52
C ARG A 105 -5.55 8.01 -8.79
N ASP A 106 -5.95 9.20 -8.35
CA ASP A 106 -5.05 10.15 -7.71
C ASP A 106 -4.66 9.67 -6.30
N GLU A 107 -5.60 9.09 -5.56
CA GLU A 107 -5.35 8.45 -4.26
C GLU A 107 -4.41 7.24 -4.38
N LEU A 108 -4.56 6.42 -5.43
CA LEU A 108 -3.63 5.31 -5.70
C LEU A 108 -2.22 5.81 -6.01
N LEU A 109 -2.07 6.97 -6.68
CA LEU A 109 -0.78 7.58 -6.97
C LEU A 109 -0.10 8.19 -5.74
N LEU A 110 -0.84 8.42 -4.65
CA LEU A 110 -0.29 8.87 -3.36
C LEU A 110 0.28 7.72 -2.53
N LEU A 111 0.00 6.47 -2.88
CA LEU A 111 0.61 5.31 -2.23
C LEU A 111 2.08 5.19 -2.68
N PRO A 112 3.02 4.89 -1.76
CA PRO A 112 4.37 4.53 -2.15
C PRO A 112 4.34 3.27 -3.01
N ALA A 113 5.10 3.28 -4.11
CA ALA A 113 5.25 2.11 -4.95
C ALA A 113 6.00 1.02 -4.17
N VAL A 114 5.45 -0.19 -4.13
CA VAL A 114 6.14 -1.35 -3.54
C VAL A 114 6.63 -2.25 -4.66
N ILE A 115 7.93 -2.58 -4.62
CA ILE A 115 8.61 -3.39 -5.61
C ILE A 115 9.20 -4.62 -4.93
N ALA A 116 8.67 -5.80 -5.24
CA ALA A 116 9.24 -7.08 -4.84
C ALA A 116 10.35 -7.48 -5.84
N LEU A 117 11.59 -7.56 -5.36
CA LEU A 117 12.73 -8.03 -6.11
C LEU A 117 12.99 -9.50 -5.80
N GLU A 118 12.63 -10.35 -6.74
CA GLU A 118 12.75 -11.80 -6.65
C GLU A 118 13.90 -12.35 -7.49
N SER A 119 14.33 -13.56 -7.16
CA SER A 119 15.19 -14.37 -8.01
C SER A 119 14.38 -15.47 -8.69
N ALA A 120 14.76 -15.83 -9.92
CA ALA A 120 14.09 -16.90 -10.64
C ALA A 120 14.14 -18.24 -9.88
N ASP A 121 15.24 -18.53 -9.17
CA ASP A 121 15.42 -19.72 -8.34
C ASP A 121 14.45 -19.79 -7.16
N HIS A 122 14.17 -18.63 -6.54
CA HIS A 122 13.25 -18.58 -5.43
C HIS A 122 11.81 -18.73 -5.91
N VAL A 123 11.45 -18.05 -7.00
CA VAL A 123 10.11 -18.13 -7.58
C VAL A 123 9.81 -19.52 -8.15
N SER A 124 10.81 -20.26 -8.64
CA SER A 124 10.64 -21.65 -9.09
C SER A 124 10.59 -22.67 -7.94
N GLY A 125 11.02 -22.28 -6.74
CA GLY A 125 11.04 -23.10 -5.53
C GLY A 125 10.12 -22.55 -4.44
N ASP A 126 10.71 -22.23 -3.28
CA ASP A 126 10.00 -21.87 -2.04
C ASP A 126 9.07 -20.65 -2.17
N GLY A 127 9.39 -19.71 -3.06
CA GLY A 127 8.66 -18.45 -3.25
C GLY A 127 7.47 -18.56 -4.21
N MET A 128 7.24 -19.71 -4.86
CA MET A 128 6.17 -19.84 -5.86
C MET A 128 4.79 -19.51 -5.30
N SER A 129 4.52 -19.93 -4.06
CA SER A 129 3.20 -19.76 -3.44
C SER A 129 2.88 -18.30 -3.13
N SER A 130 3.82 -17.56 -2.54
CA SER A 130 3.66 -16.13 -2.24
C SER A 130 3.62 -15.30 -3.51
N PHE A 131 4.49 -15.60 -4.49
CA PHE A 131 4.48 -14.98 -5.82
C PHE A 131 3.13 -15.16 -6.53
N SER A 132 2.62 -16.38 -6.62
CA SER A 132 1.34 -16.67 -7.26
C SER A 132 0.17 -15.99 -6.56
N ARG A 133 0.20 -15.91 -5.22
CA ARG A 133 -0.82 -15.20 -4.43
C ARG A 133 -0.80 -13.71 -4.73
N LEU A 134 0.38 -13.08 -4.72
CA LEU A 134 0.52 -11.65 -5.01
C LEU A 134 0.05 -11.31 -6.42
N LEU A 135 0.44 -12.10 -7.43
CA LEU A 135 -0.02 -11.95 -8.81
C LEU A 135 -1.55 -12.02 -8.94
N SER A 136 -2.19 -12.91 -8.18
CA SER A 136 -3.64 -13.10 -8.23
C SER A 136 -4.41 -12.09 -7.40
N SER A 137 -3.73 -11.21 -6.67
CA SER A 137 -4.36 -10.40 -5.64
C SER A 137 -4.93 -9.07 -6.10
N GLY A 138 -4.61 -8.62 -7.31
CA GLY A 138 -5.03 -7.30 -7.82
C GLY A 138 -4.31 -6.11 -7.18
N ARG A 139 -3.47 -6.31 -6.16
CA ARG A 139 -2.69 -5.24 -5.54
C ARG A 139 -1.75 -4.59 -6.56
N PRO A 140 -1.62 -3.25 -6.56
CA PRO A 140 -0.71 -2.52 -7.44
C PRO A 140 0.76 -2.62 -6.97
N VAL A 141 1.25 -3.83 -6.74
CA VAL A 141 2.64 -4.14 -6.39
C VAL A 141 3.40 -4.55 -7.65
N GLN A 142 4.59 -3.99 -7.84
CA GLN A 142 5.46 -4.36 -8.96
C GLN A 142 6.35 -5.52 -8.55
N ILE A 143 6.55 -6.48 -9.44
CA ILE A 143 7.44 -7.63 -9.20
C ILE A 143 8.50 -7.67 -10.28
N PHE A 144 9.77 -7.66 -9.89
CA PHE A 144 10.90 -7.87 -10.79
C PHE A 144 11.61 -9.17 -10.45
N VAL A 145 11.70 -10.07 -11.43
CA VAL A 145 12.36 -11.36 -11.27
C VAL A 145 13.70 -11.32 -12.00
N ARG A 146 14.79 -11.50 -11.25
CA ARG A 146 16.14 -11.59 -11.81
C ARG A 146 16.46 -13.03 -12.19
N VAL A 147 16.81 -13.24 -13.45
CA VAL A 147 17.34 -14.52 -13.97
C VAL A 147 18.85 -14.41 -14.14
N GLN A 148 19.61 -15.38 -13.66
CA GLN A 148 21.04 -15.48 -13.95
C GLN A 148 21.24 -16.21 -15.29
N ALA A 149 21.98 -15.61 -16.22
CA ALA A 149 22.10 -16.11 -17.59
C ALA A 149 22.67 -17.54 -17.72
N HIS A 150 23.41 -18.01 -16.71
CA HIS A 150 24.01 -19.34 -16.69
C HIS A 150 23.24 -20.35 -15.84
N ASN A 151 22.10 -19.95 -15.26
CA ASN A 151 21.33 -20.79 -14.35
C ASN A 151 20.02 -21.23 -15.00
N ASN A 152 19.61 -22.49 -14.75
CA ASN A 152 18.29 -22.99 -15.12
C ASN A 152 17.46 -23.13 -13.83
N PRO A 153 16.62 -22.13 -13.50
CA PRO A 153 15.91 -22.09 -12.23
C PRO A 153 14.87 -23.22 -12.07
N GLY A 154 14.48 -23.91 -13.15
CA GLY A 154 13.54 -25.03 -13.10
C GLY A 154 14.17 -26.41 -13.32
N ALA A 155 15.51 -26.51 -13.31
CA ALA A 155 16.24 -27.77 -13.47
C ALA A 155 16.15 -28.66 -12.22
#